data_AF-A0A914UBY7-F1
#
_entry.id   AF-A0A914UBY7-F1
#
_cell.length_a   1.000
_cell.length_b   1.000
_cell.length_c   1.000
_cell.angle_alpha   90.00
_cell.angle_beta   90.00
_cell.angle_gamma   90.00
#
_symmetry.space_group_name_H-M   'P 1'
#
loop_
_entity.id
_entity.type
_entity.pdbx_description
1 polymer ?
#
loop_
_entity_poly.entity_id
_entity_poly.type
_entity_poly.pdbx_seq_one_letter_code
_entity_poly.pdbx_strand_id
1 'polypeptide(L)'
;MLLNNHPKRDTFGVFDAQLVDRYFKKSKFSTFISFRRRNKRRSSSMRRNNDYKIFETKLGGKVYFDIDNKMPKIERSHPDNLMGEPKCDCCPPAMSGHRLAIVGNYAYVYGGLCEKRDEDGFHISTDLWRLRLIDNTWKRIPLKDEAYYFAPVSYAWIATKKWGLLTFGGTGFPFGVTINDKLCRLYIKNTKDGCEYNVVPLQSYGSSPLATYGGALIADEEHDCIYYVGGTNGHEYYSDVYRGDFLPFGETSKVYWTLLTSHCFGVAGRYRHEIVLHNNKILMFGGGNADTLYSVNNITYFDLEENNFGVLNTSPDPIHKFPPKRDCFSLIRFDDLVFLMGGRATPDGRTLLDDIWCLDLSTFIWHKNSMKLSFRTAFQASAVDDNGRVYVFGGHRGSSSSQPIHIGRTNMIQSFIASPPSLKSICQRFIAQRYKKGISLSDKAVYSPEMFVKEILPHYNAIKVK
;
A
#
# COMPACT_ATOMS: atom_id res chain seq x y z
N MET A 1 -1.74 2.89 -56.60
CA MET A 1 -2.32 4.24 -56.43
C MET A 1 -3.64 4.09 -55.71
N LEU A 2 -3.74 4.72 -54.53
CA LEU A 2 -4.94 5.09 -53.76
C LEU A 2 -6.15 4.15 -53.78
N LEU A 3 -6.39 3.45 -52.66
CA LEU A 3 -7.73 3.21 -52.15
C LEU A 3 -7.69 3.23 -50.61
N ASN A 4 -8.39 4.21 -50.05
CA ASN A 4 -8.68 4.41 -48.63
C ASN A 4 -9.29 3.16 -48.00
N ASN A 5 -8.75 2.71 -46.87
CA ASN A 5 -9.47 1.88 -45.91
C ASN A 5 -9.03 2.25 -44.50
N HIS A 6 -9.85 3.05 -43.83
CA HIS A 6 -9.80 3.28 -42.39
C HIS A 6 -10.19 2.00 -41.63
N PRO A 7 -9.47 1.58 -40.57
CA PRO A 7 -10.00 0.66 -39.59
C PRO A 7 -11.02 1.40 -38.70
N LYS A 8 -12.17 0.76 -38.51
CA LYS A 8 -13.30 1.25 -37.72
C LYS A 8 -12.89 1.52 -36.27
N ARG A 9 -13.38 2.63 -35.72
CA ARG A 9 -13.43 2.89 -34.28
C ARG A 9 -14.34 1.84 -33.64
N ASP A 10 -13.78 0.95 -32.81
CA ASP A 10 -14.56 0.13 -31.90
C ASP A 10 -15.16 1.04 -30.82
N THR A 11 -16.45 1.27 -30.95
CA THR A 11 -17.30 1.86 -29.92
C THR A 11 -17.32 0.93 -28.71
N PHE A 12 -16.80 1.41 -27.57
CA PHE A 12 -17.04 0.79 -26.26
C PHE A 12 -18.53 0.55 -26.08
N GLY A 13 -18.89 -0.72 -25.85
CA GLY A 13 -20.26 -1.13 -25.57
C GLY A 13 -20.82 -0.34 -24.39
N VAL A 14 -21.85 0.45 -24.67
CA VAL A 14 -22.76 0.98 -23.66
C VAL A 14 -23.29 -0.21 -22.87
N PHE A 15 -22.96 -0.31 -21.59
CA PHE A 15 -23.58 -1.28 -20.69
C PHE A 15 -25.09 -1.04 -20.71
N ASP A 16 -25.83 -1.99 -21.30
CA ASP A 16 -27.27 -1.96 -21.41
C ASP A 16 -27.91 -2.06 -20.01
N ALA A 17 -28.34 -0.91 -19.49
CA ALA A 17 -29.09 -0.81 -18.23
C ALA A 17 -30.37 -1.67 -18.24
N GLN A 18 -30.86 -2.11 -19.41
CA GLN A 18 -32.03 -2.98 -19.53
C GLN A 18 -31.74 -4.45 -19.18
N LEU A 19 -30.47 -4.88 -19.15
CA LEU A 19 -30.11 -6.25 -18.76
C LEU A 19 -30.19 -6.43 -17.24
N VAL A 20 -29.78 -5.40 -16.48
CA VAL A 20 -29.92 -5.34 -15.02
C VAL A 20 -31.40 -5.20 -14.65
N ASP A 21 -32.15 -4.35 -15.36
CA ASP A 21 -33.59 -4.15 -15.10
C ASP A 21 -34.44 -5.39 -15.41
N ARG A 22 -34.04 -6.21 -16.41
CA ARG A 22 -34.67 -7.51 -16.70
C ARG A 22 -34.44 -8.55 -15.59
N TYR A 23 -33.31 -8.50 -14.90
CA TYR A 23 -33.03 -9.40 -13.77
C TYR A 23 -33.79 -8.98 -12.51
N PHE A 24 -33.95 -7.68 -12.26
CA PHE A 24 -34.73 -7.18 -11.11
C PHE A 24 -36.25 -7.34 -11.29
N LYS A 25 -36.77 -7.27 -12.53
CA LYS A 25 -38.22 -7.46 -12.81
C LYS A 25 -38.71 -8.92 -12.74
N LYS A 26 -37.83 -9.92 -12.87
CA LYS A 26 -38.21 -11.35 -12.79
C LYS A 26 -38.23 -11.93 -11.37
N SER A 27 -37.74 -11.20 -10.39
CA SER A 27 -37.90 -11.55 -8.97
C SER A 27 -39.04 -10.72 -8.37
N LYS A 28 -39.90 -11.32 -7.54
CA LYS A 28 -41.03 -10.66 -6.86
C LYS A 28 -40.54 -9.60 -5.83
N PHE A 29 -39.92 -8.53 -6.29
CA PHE A 29 -39.43 -7.39 -5.49
C PHE A 29 -40.18 -6.08 -5.77
N SER A 30 -41.28 -6.13 -6.52
CA SER A 30 -42.07 -4.94 -6.88
C SER A 30 -43.18 -4.64 -5.87
N THR A 31 -42.85 -4.33 -4.61
CA THR A 31 -43.75 -3.55 -3.75
C THR A 31 -42.96 -2.94 -2.60
N PHE A 32 -43.29 -1.71 -2.21
CA PHE A 32 -42.76 -0.93 -1.08
C PHE A 32 -41.60 0.04 -1.35
N ILE A 33 -41.80 1.01 -2.25
CA ILE A 33 -41.34 2.39 -2.01
C ILE A 33 -42.46 3.34 -2.42
N SER A 34 -43.30 3.79 -1.48
CA SER A 34 -44.22 4.90 -1.70
C SER A 34 -43.64 6.17 -1.06
N PHE A 35 -43.21 7.14 -1.88
CA PHE A 35 -42.88 8.48 -1.39
C PHE A 35 -44.18 9.25 -1.09
N ARG A 36 -44.51 9.44 0.19
CA ARG A 36 -45.56 10.37 0.62
C ARG A 36 -44.95 11.74 0.89
N ARG A 37 -45.24 12.72 0.03
CA ARG A 37 -45.01 14.15 0.30
C ARG A 37 -45.90 14.60 1.47
N ARG A 38 -45.32 15.21 2.51
CA ARG A 38 -46.05 16.02 3.49
C ARG A 38 -45.27 17.31 3.79
N ASN A 39 -45.95 18.44 3.64
CA ASN A 39 -45.45 19.78 3.91
C ASN A 39 -45.58 20.16 5.41
N LYS A 40 -44.52 20.83 5.91
CA LYS A 40 -44.38 21.75 7.06
C LYS A 40 -44.94 21.39 8.46
N ARG A 41 -44.05 21.42 9.48
CA ARG A 41 -44.04 22.44 10.58
C ARG A 41 -42.74 22.36 11.42
N ARG A 42 -42.26 23.52 11.87
CA ARG A 42 -41.10 23.70 12.76
C ARG A 42 -41.36 23.04 14.13
N SER A 43 -40.44 22.22 14.62
CA SER A 43 -40.16 22.10 16.06
C SER A 43 -38.74 21.57 16.28
N SER A 44 -37.99 22.29 17.10
CA SER A 44 -36.65 22.00 17.59
C SER A 44 -36.55 20.67 18.34
N SER A 45 -35.76 19.72 17.84
CA SER A 45 -34.99 18.79 18.67
C SER A 45 -33.84 18.21 17.84
N MET A 46 -32.61 18.53 18.23
CA MET A 46 -31.39 18.10 17.57
C MET A 46 -31.06 16.67 18.02
N ARG A 47 -31.48 15.67 17.25
CA ARG A 47 -30.97 14.29 17.36
C ARG A 47 -29.82 14.12 16.36
N ARG A 48 -28.63 13.82 16.89
CA ARG A 48 -27.41 13.51 16.12
C ARG A 48 -27.67 12.28 15.26
N ASN A 49 -27.62 12.46 13.94
CA ASN A 49 -27.59 11.37 12.96
C ASN A 49 -26.20 11.38 12.32
N ASN A 50 -25.63 10.19 12.15
CA ASN A 50 -24.33 9.85 11.55
C ASN A 50 -23.85 10.86 10.49
N ASP A 51 -22.77 11.58 10.81
CA ASP A 51 -22.20 12.61 9.96
C ASP A 51 -21.24 11.99 8.92
N TYR A 52 -21.68 11.91 7.65
CA TYR A 52 -20.76 12.00 6.51
C TYR A 52 -20.37 13.48 6.36
N LYS A 53 -19.07 13.81 6.32
CA LYS A 53 -18.64 15.16 5.92
C LYS A 53 -18.41 15.22 4.43
N ILE A 54 -19.27 15.98 3.75
CA ILE A 54 -19.16 16.30 2.33
C ILE A 54 -18.31 17.57 2.22
N PHE A 55 -17.23 17.54 1.43
CA PHE A 55 -16.51 18.74 1.01
C PHE A 55 -16.67 18.91 -0.50
N GLU A 56 -17.30 20.01 -0.92
CA GLU A 56 -17.24 20.47 -2.30
C GLU A 56 -15.87 21.12 -2.54
N THR A 57 -15.05 20.53 -3.40
CA THR A 57 -13.95 21.27 -4.03
C THR A 57 -14.51 21.98 -5.26
N LYS A 58 -14.04 23.20 -5.55
CA LYS A 58 -14.54 24.06 -6.63
C LYS A 58 -14.33 23.52 -8.06
N LEU A 59 -13.96 22.25 -8.24
CA LEU A 59 -13.64 21.64 -9.54
C LEU A 59 -14.44 20.36 -9.87
N GLY A 60 -15.59 20.13 -9.22
CA GLY A 60 -16.58 19.15 -9.72
C GLY A 60 -16.22 17.66 -9.55
N GLY A 61 -15.08 17.32 -8.94
CA GLY A 61 -14.75 15.97 -8.49
C GLY A 61 -15.30 15.71 -7.09
N LYS A 62 -16.22 14.76 -6.92
CA LYS A 62 -16.75 14.36 -5.60
C LYS A 62 -15.77 13.40 -4.91
N VAL A 63 -15.15 13.81 -3.80
CA VAL A 63 -14.39 12.92 -2.90
C VAL A 63 -15.31 12.47 -1.76
N TYR A 64 -15.38 11.17 -1.50
CA TYR A 64 -16.30 10.56 -0.52
C TYR A 64 -15.47 9.91 0.59
N PHE A 65 -15.76 10.26 1.85
CA PHE A 65 -15.08 9.70 3.02
C PHE A 65 -16.05 8.86 3.86
N ASP A 66 -15.59 7.67 4.24
CA ASP A 66 -16.23 6.78 5.21
C ASP A 66 -15.61 7.02 6.59
N ILE A 67 -16.43 7.41 7.58
CA ILE A 67 -16.00 7.73 8.95
C ILE A 67 -16.18 6.54 9.91
N ASP A 68 -16.65 5.37 9.46
CA ASP A 68 -16.81 4.21 10.35
C ASP A 68 -15.84 3.06 10.03
N ASN A 69 -14.59 3.23 10.47
CA ASN A 69 -13.69 2.10 10.73
C ASN A 69 -13.12 2.20 12.14
N LYS A 70 -13.98 2.03 13.15
CA LYS A 70 -13.48 1.26 14.29
C LYS A 70 -13.32 -0.16 13.77
N MET A 71 -12.07 -0.57 13.53
CA MET A 71 -11.70 -1.99 13.55
C MET A 71 -12.41 -2.66 14.72
N PRO A 72 -12.79 -3.95 14.63
CA PRO A 72 -13.36 -4.64 15.77
C PRO A 72 -12.52 -4.31 16.99
N LYS A 73 -13.15 -3.72 18.02
CA LYS A 73 -12.54 -3.66 19.33
C LYS A 73 -12.06 -5.09 19.57
N ILE A 74 -10.77 -5.27 19.79
CA ILE A 74 -10.31 -6.39 20.60
C ILE A 74 -11.23 -6.31 21.81
N GLU A 75 -12.08 -7.32 22.02
CA GLU A 75 -12.82 -7.43 23.26
C GLU A 75 -11.75 -7.29 24.33
N ARG A 76 -11.75 -6.15 25.03
CA ARG A 76 -10.96 -6.00 26.24
C ARG A 76 -11.53 -7.09 27.14
N SER A 77 -10.85 -8.24 27.19
CA SER A 77 -10.91 -9.07 28.38
C SER A 77 -10.62 -8.13 29.54
N HIS A 78 -11.42 -8.28 30.59
CA HIS A 78 -11.46 -7.43 31.77
C HIS A 78 -10.08 -6.92 32.24
N PRO A 79 -10.03 -5.73 32.87
CA PRO A 79 -8.78 -5.09 33.30
C PRO A 79 -8.06 -5.81 34.45
N ASP A 80 -8.53 -6.99 34.88
CA ASP A 80 -7.92 -7.78 35.94
C ASP A 80 -7.36 -9.06 35.33
N ASN A 81 -6.17 -8.95 34.72
CA ASN A 81 -5.15 -10.00 34.64
C ASN A 81 -3.90 -9.41 33.95
N LEU A 82 -3.14 -8.65 34.73
CA LEU A 82 -1.70 -8.55 34.56
C LEU A 82 -1.13 -9.98 34.74
N MET A 83 -0.79 -10.65 33.64
CA MET A 83 0.16 -11.77 33.49
C MET A 83 -0.18 -12.52 32.17
N GLY A 84 0.64 -12.29 31.13
CA GLY A 84 0.68 -13.09 29.90
C GLY A 84 -0.20 -12.62 28.74
N GLU A 85 0.37 -11.84 27.81
CA GLU A 85 -0.27 -11.54 26.50
C GLU A 85 -0.39 -12.81 25.62
N PRO A 86 -1.38 -12.91 24.71
CA PRO A 86 -1.70 -14.16 24.02
C PRO A 86 -0.63 -14.60 23.01
N LYS A 87 -0.11 -15.83 23.15
CA LYS A 87 0.59 -16.56 22.07
C LYS A 87 -0.40 -16.91 20.95
N CYS A 88 -0.49 -16.12 19.88
CA CYS A 88 -1.31 -16.49 18.71
C CYS A 88 -0.46 -16.65 17.43
N ASP A 89 -0.55 -17.81 16.79
CA ASP A 89 -0.09 -18.08 15.41
C ASP A 89 -1.04 -17.50 14.33
N CYS A 90 -2.10 -16.82 14.75
CA CYS A 90 -3.17 -16.34 13.90
C CYS A 90 -2.92 -14.98 13.24
N CYS A 91 -1.82 -14.28 13.57
CA CYS A 91 -1.52 -12.95 13.06
C CYS A 91 0.00 -12.69 12.99
N PRO A 92 0.46 -11.78 12.12
CA PRO A 92 1.87 -11.44 11.99
C PRO A 92 2.45 -10.87 13.31
N PRO A 93 3.74 -11.10 13.57
CA PRO A 93 4.43 -10.44 14.67
C PRO A 93 4.51 -8.93 14.45
N ALA A 94 4.73 -8.19 15.54
CA ALA A 94 5.00 -6.76 15.46
C ALA A 94 6.34 -6.52 14.74
N MET A 95 6.32 -5.77 13.64
CA MET A 95 7.47 -5.68 12.74
C MET A 95 7.68 -4.28 12.14
N SER A 96 8.91 -3.99 11.72
CA SER A 96 9.28 -2.78 10.99
C SER A 96 10.30 -3.08 9.88
N GLY A 97 10.32 -2.26 8.84
CA GLY A 97 11.20 -2.47 7.68
C GLY A 97 10.80 -3.66 6.79
N HIS A 98 9.59 -4.19 7.00
CA HIS A 98 8.93 -5.16 6.13
C HIS A 98 8.33 -4.46 4.90
N ARG A 99 7.64 -5.21 4.04
CA ARG A 99 6.85 -4.67 2.94
C ARG A 99 5.43 -5.25 2.88
N LEU A 100 4.51 -4.53 2.24
CA LEU A 100 3.05 -4.80 2.18
C LEU A 100 2.50 -4.56 0.78
N ALA A 101 1.92 -5.57 0.12
CA ALA A 101 1.42 -5.54 -1.27
C ALA A 101 -0.02 -6.00 -1.28
N ILE A 102 -0.76 -5.54 -2.28
CA ILE A 102 -2.10 -6.02 -2.54
C ILE A 102 -2.11 -6.72 -3.88
N VAL A 103 -2.58 -7.98 -3.88
CA VAL A 103 -2.76 -8.78 -5.09
C VAL A 103 -4.19 -9.30 -5.07
N GLY A 104 -5.05 -8.68 -5.88
CA GLY A 104 -6.49 -8.92 -5.85
C GLY A 104 -7.09 -8.59 -4.49
N ASN A 105 -7.76 -9.55 -3.87
CA ASN A 105 -8.48 -9.35 -2.60
C ASN A 105 -7.66 -9.69 -1.34
N TYR A 106 -6.34 -9.81 -1.50
CA TYR A 106 -5.43 -10.17 -0.41
C TYR A 106 -4.29 -9.16 -0.29
N ALA A 107 -3.96 -8.84 0.95
CA ALA A 107 -2.73 -8.15 1.31
C ALA A 107 -1.67 -9.18 1.71
N TYR A 108 -0.42 -8.94 1.32
CA TYR A 108 0.74 -9.77 1.63
C TYR A 108 1.79 -8.95 2.34
N VAL A 109 2.22 -9.44 3.50
CA VAL A 109 3.29 -8.85 4.30
C VAL A 109 4.46 -9.82 4.34
N TYR A 110 5.67 -9.30 4.09
CA TYR A 110 6.88 -10.11 4.13
C TYR A 110 8.07 -9.35 4.71
N GLY A 111 8.89 -10.07 5.47
CA GLY A 111 10.15 -9.59 6.01
C GLY A 111 9.98 -8.74 7.27
N GLY A 112 10.98 -7.91 7.51
CA GLY A 112 11.03 -6.97 8.62
C GLY A 112 11.66 -7.54 9.88
N LEU A 113 12.16 -6.62 10.68
CA LEU A 113 12.71 -6.90 12.00
C LEU A 113 11.56 -6.92 13.02
N CYS A 114 11.57 -7.92 13.88
CA CYS A 114 10.60 -8.18 14.94
C CYS A 114 11.31 -8.22 16.30
N GLU A 115 10.60 -7.90 17.38
CA GLU A 115 11.06 -8.17 18.74
C GLU A 115 10.93 -9.66 19.07
N LYS A 116 11.93 -10.25 19.72
CA LYS A 116 11.82 -11.59 20.30
C LYS A 116 10.80 -11.55 21.44
N ARG A 117 9.97 -12.59 21.54
CA ARG A 117 8.88 -12.67 22.54
C ARG A 117 9.37 -13.02 23.94
N ASP A 118 10.45 -13.78 24.04
CA ASP A 118 10.88 -14.42 25.30
C ASP A 118 12.29 -13.97 25.77
N GLU A 119 12.96 -13.07 25.04
CA GLU A 119 14.31 -12.56 25.32
C GLU A 119 14.49 -11.12 24.83
N ASP A 120 15.39 -10.36 25.46
CA ASP A 120 15.89 -9.10 24.88
C ASP A 120 16.64 -9.41 23.58
N GLY A 121 16.00 -9.11 22.45
CA GLY A 121 16.62 -9.32 21.14
C GLY A 121 15.66 -9.14 19.97
N PHE A 122 16.23 -9.25 18.77
CA PHE A 122 15.48 -9.12 17.54
C PHE A 122 15.58 -10.40 16.71
N HIS A 123 14.54 -10.66 15.92
CA HIS A 123 14.54 -11.70 14.89
C HIS A 123 13.92 -11.14 13.62
N ILE A 124 14.22 -11.75 12.49
CA ILE A 124 13.64 -11.37 11.19
C ILE A 124 12.42 -12.24 10.91
N SER A 125 11.32 -11.64 10.44
CA SER A 125 10.18 -12.42 9.98
C SER A 125 10.51 -13.08 8.64
N THR A 126 10.47 -14.41 8.60
CA THR A 126 10.75 -15.22 7.41
C THR A 126 9.50 -15.78 6.74
N ASP A 127 8.33 -15.59 7.36
CA ASP A 127 7.04 -16.07 6.85
C ASP A 127 6.36 -15.01 5.97
N LEU A 128 5.63 -15.48 4.96
CA LEU A 128 4.69 -14.66 4.20
C LEU A 128 3.35 -14.62 4.95
N TRP A 129 2.88 -13.42 5.26
CA TRP A 129 1.60 -13.23 5.95
C TRP A 129 0.56 -12.73 4.96
N ARG A 130 -0.53 -13.47 4.81
CA ARG A 130 -1.64 -13.10 3.91
C ARG A 130 -2.85 -12.64 4.71
N LEU A 131 -3.28 -11.41 4.47
CA LEU A 131 -4.53 -10.86 4.99
C LEU A 131 -5.60 -10.91 3.90
N ARG A 132 -6.74 -11.55 4.18
CA ARG A 132 -7.91 -11.44 3.33
C ARG A 132 -8.63 -10.12 3.61
N LEU A 133 -8.75 -9.27 2.59
CA LEU A 133 -9.20 -7.88 2.77
C LEU A 133 -10.69 -7.74 3.06
N ILE A 134 -11.50 -8.73 2.68
CA ILE A 134 -12.95 -8.66 2.81
C ILE A 134 -13.43 -8.79 4.26
N ASP A 135 -12.71 -9.57 5.07
CA ASP A 135 -13.08 -9.91 6.44
C ASP A 135 -11.91 -9.79 7.43
N ASN A 136 -10.75 -9.33 6.97
CA ASN A 136 -9.55 -9.09 7.76
C ASN A 136 -9.03 -10.35 8.49
N THR A 137 -9.10 -11.51 7.84
CA THR A 137 -8.51 -12.75 8.40
C THR A 137 -7.08 -12.94 7.90
N TRP A 138 -6.16 -13.13 8.82
CA TRP A 138 -4.76 -13.45 8.54
C TRP A 138 -4.56 -14.96 8.36
N LYS A 139 -3.62 -15.32 7.49
CA LYS A 139 -3.10 -16.67 7.32
C LYS A 139 -1.58 -16.60 7.20
N ARG A 140 -0.88 -17.38 8.04
CA ARG A 140 0.56 -17.61 7.91
C ARG A 140 0.81 -18.55 6.72
N ILE A 141 1.76 -18.19 5.86
CA ILE A 141 2.24 -19.01 4.76
C ILE A 141 3.74 -19.21 5.01
N PRO A 142 4.14 -20.35 5.58
CA PRO A 142 5.55 -20.65 5.78
C PRO A 142 6.27 -20.64 4.44
N LEU A 143 7.27 -19.77 4.32
CA LEU A 143 8.18 -19.84 3.20
C LEU A 143 9.13 -21.00 3.47
N LYS A 144 9.46 -21.77 2.43
CA LYS A 144 10.41 -22.90 2.49
C LYS A 144 11.67 -22.68 1.66
N ASP A 145 11.73 -21.55 0.95
CA ASP A 145 12.76 -21.25 -0.02
C ASP A 145 13.84 -20.35 0.59
N GLU A 146 15.05 -20.90 0.70
CA GLU A 146 16.20 -20.19 1.24
C GLU A 146 16.55 -18.92 0.46
N ALA A 147 16.29 -18.90 -0.85
CA ALA A 147 16.58 -17.77 -1.71
C ALA A 147 15.82 -16.50 -1.32
N TYR A 148 14.70 -16.63 -0.59
CA TYR A 148 13.89 -15.49 -0.19
C TYR A 148 14.27 -14.95 1.21
N TYR A 149 14.97 -15.72 2.04
CA TYR A 149 15.32 -15.30 3.41
C TYR A 149 16.48 -14.31 3.50
N PHE A 150 17.15 -14.00 2.39
CA PHE A 150 18.33 -13.15 2.44
C PHE A 150 17.94 -11.68 2.60
N ALA A 151 18.18 -11.18 3.81
CA ALA A 151 18.18 -9.76 4.14
C ALA A 151 16.82 -9.04 3.97
N PRO A 152 15.68 -9.59 4.44
CA PRO A 152 14.35 -9.07 4.13
C PRO A 152 13.96 -7.88 5.03
N VAL A 153 14.91 -7.04 5.42
CA VAL A 153 14.65 -5.78 6.14
C VAL A 153 15.10 -4.60 5.30
N SER A 154 14.22 -3.60 5.15
CA SER A 154 14.45 -2.39 4.35
C SER A 154 14.87 -2.66 2.89
N TYR A 155 14.56 -3.83 2.35
CA TYR A 155 14.69 -4.12 0.92
C TYR A 155 13.72 -3.27 0.10
N ALA A 156 14.05 -2.99 -1.16
CA ALA A 156 13.16 -2.33 -2.09
C ALA A 156 12.19 -3.35 -2.70
N TRP A 157 10.98 -2.91 -3.03
CA TRP A 157 9.99 -3.80 -3.57
C TRP A 157 8.95 -3.07 -4.42
N ILE A 158 8.29 -3.78 -5.32
CA ILE A 158 7.16 -3.25 -6.09
C ILE A 158 6.19 -4.37 -6.48
N ALA A 159 4.91 -4.03 -6.57
CA ALA A 159 3.90 -4.86 -7.19
C ALA A 159 3.63 -4.38 -8.61
N THR A 160 3.68 -5.29 -9.58
CA THR A 160 3.52 -5.02 -11.02
C THR A 160 2.44 -5.90 -11.62
N LYS A 161 1.78 -5.44 -12.68
CA LYS A 161 0.76 -6.22 -13.39
C LYS A 161 1.40 -7.30 -14.27
N LYS A 162 2.54 -6.99 -14.88
CA LYS A 162 3.25 -7.82 -15.87
C LYS A 162 4.18 -8.84 -15.22
N TRP A 163 4.89 -8.46 -14.16
CA TRP A 163 5.97 -9.28 -13.58
C TRP A 163 5.69 -9.81 -12.18
N GLY A 164 4.53 -9.50 -11.59
CA GLY A 164 4.21 -9.86 -10.22
C GLY A 164 4.96 -8.99 -9.21
N LEU A 165 5.36 -9.57 -8.07
CA LEU A 165 6.11 -8.83 -7.05
C LEU A 165 7.60 -8.92 -7.33
N LEU A 166 8.29 -7.78 -7.38
CA LEU A 166 9.75 -7.71 -7.53
C LEU A 166 10.37 -7.18 -6.24
N THR A 167 11.52 -7.73 -5.86
CA THR A 167 12.27 -7.33 -4.66
C THR A 167 13.73 -7.16 -5.00
N PHE A 168 14.38 -6.15 -4.43
CA PHE A 168 15.81 -5.92 -4.59
C PHE A 168 16.42 -5.42 -3.29
N GLY A 169 17.65 -5.85 -3.00
CA GLY A 169 18.40 -5.32 -1.87
C GLY A 169 17.92 -5.85 -0.52
N GLY A 170 18.29 -5.11 0.53
CA GLY A 170 17.89 -5.38 1.91
C GLY A 170 19.04 -5.75 2.83
N THR A 171 18.75 -5.75 4.13
CA THR A 171 19.71 -6.12 5.19
C THR A 171 19.16 -7.22 6.11
N GLY A 172 20.06 -8.06 6.61
CA GLY A 172 19.84 -8.93 7.76
C GLY A 172 19.95 -8.17 9.07
N PHE A 173 20.05 -8.91 10.18
CA PHE A 173 20.30 -8.38 11.51
C PHE A 173 21.48 -9.14 12.15
N PRO A 174 22.53 -8.46 12.64
CA PRO A 174 22.71 -7.00 12.72
C PRO A 174 22.75 -6.30 11.34
N PHE A 175 22.34 -5.03 11.30
CA PHE A 175 22.19 -4.27 10.05
C PHE A 175 23.53 -4.01 9.36
N GLY A 176 23.56 -4.08 8.02
CA GLY A 176 24.76 -3.86 7.22
C GLY A 176 25.72 -5.06 7.16
N VAL A 177 25.57 -6.05 8.04
CA VAL A 177 26.45 -7.25 8.06
C VAL A 177 26.11 -8.20 6.92
N THR A 178 24.82 -8.46 6.71
CA THR A 178 24.33 -9.27 5.60
C THR A 178 23.47 -8.38 4.73
N ILE A 179 23.94 -8.06 3.54
CA ILE A 179 23.23 -7.23 2.57
C ILE A 179 23.06 -8.01 1.26
N ASN A 180 21.96 -7.74 0.56
CA ASN A 180 21.58 -8.48 -0.65
C ASN A 180 21.69 -7.57 -1.88
N ASP A 181 22.04 -8.13 -3.03
CA ASP A 181 22.12 -7.49 -4.35
C ASP A 181 21.25 -8.22 -5.42
N LYS A 182 20.49 -9.24 -5.01
CA LYS A 182 19.72 -10.07 -5.92
C LYS A 182 18.36 -9.45 -6.15
N LEU A 183 18.02 -9.31 -7.44
CA LEU A 183 16.66 -9.08 -7.88
C LEU A 183 15.91 -10.41 -7.83
N CYS A 184 14.84 -10.48 -7.06
CA CYS A 184 13.98 -11.66 -6.99
C CYS A 184 12.57 -11.31 -7.43
N ARG A 185 11.90 -12.27 -8.05
CA ARG A 185 10.49 -12.20 -8.41
C ARG A 185 9.70 -13.19 -7.57
N LEU A 186 8.69 -12.70 -6.89
CA LEU A 186 7.73 -13.51 -6.16
C LEU A 186 6.42 -13.56 -6.97
N TYR A 187 6.13 -14.76 -7.47
CA TYR A 187 4.84 -15.09 -8.01
C TYR A 187 3.92 -15.57 -6.91
N ILE A 188 2.72 -15.01 -6.86
CA ILE A 188 1.68 -15.41 -5.93
C ILE A 188 0.43 -15.75 -6.71
N LYS A 189 -0.07 -16.97 -6.51
CA LYS A 189 -1.34 -17.43 -7.07
C LYS A 189 -2.26 -17.87 -5.94
N ASN A 190 -3.36 -17.14 -5.78
CA ASN A 190 -4.41 -17.56 -4.87
C ASN A 190 -5.19 -18.74 -5.48
N THR A 191 -5.34 -19.80 -4.69
CA THR A 191 -6.09 -21.00 -5.07
C THR A 191 -7.26 -21.20 -4.12
N LYS A 192 -8.13 -22.18 -4.42
CA LYS A 192 -9.27 -22.51 -3.55
C LYS A 192 -8.83 -23.07 -2.19
N ASP A 193 -7.67 -23.74 -2.15
CA ASP A 193 -7.18 -24.46 -0.97
C ASP A 193 -6.10 -23.66 -0.21
N GLY A 194 -5.68 -22.50 -0.74
CA GLY A 194 -4.69 -21.65 -0.09
C GLY A 194 -4.01 -20.68 -1.02
N CYS A 195 -2.69 -20.72 -1.02
CA CYS A 195 -1.82 -19.82 -1.76
C CYS A 195 -0.65 -20.64 -2.28
N GLU A 196 -0.48 -20.67 -3.60
CA GLU A 196 0.75 -21.14 -4.23
C GLU A 196 1.66 -19.93 -4.42
N TYR A 197 2.95 -20.12 -4.18
CA TYR A 197 3.95 -19.09 -4.43
C TYR A 197 5.19 -19.71 -5.04
N ASN A 198 5.93 -18.91 -5.81
CA ASN A 198 7.23 -19.27 -6.34
C ASN A 198 8.15 -18.06 -6.30
N VAL A 199 9.35 -18.24 -5.77
CA VAL A 199 10.40 -17.22 -5.74
C VAL A 199 11.41 -17.55 -6.81
N VAL A 200 11.68 -16.59 -7.69
CA VAL A 200 12.62 -16.77 -8.80
C VAL A 200 13.67 -15.67 -8.71
N PRO A 201 14.90 -15.99 -8.28
CA PRO A 201 16.04 -15.10 -8.45
C PRO A 201 16.25 -14.81 -9.94
N LEU A 202 16.37 -13.53 -10.28
CA LEU A 202 16.63 -13.08 -11.64
C LEU A 202 18.14 -12.99 -11.85
N GLN A 203 18.63 -13.65 -12.89
CA GLN A 203 20.01 -13.55 -13.31
C GLN A 203 20.27 -12.13 -13.83
N SER A 204 21.21 -11.45 -13.18
CA SER A 204 21.55 -10.06 -13.47
C SER A 204 22.84 -9.99 -14.28
N TYR A 205 22.85 -9.12 -15.29
CA TYR A 205 23.98 -8.86 -16.20
C TYR A 205 24.30 -7.36 -16.24
N GLY A 206 25.45 -7.00 -16.82
CA GLY A 206 25.85 -5.60 -16.98
C GLY A 206 26.26 -4.96 -15.65
N SER A 207 26.00 -3.66 -15.51
CA SER A 207 26.32 -2.85 -14.33
C SER A 207 25.26 -3.01 -13.26
N SER A 208 25.24 -4.18 -12.61
CA SER A 208 24.25 -4.49 -11.56
C SER A 208 24.37 -3.54 -10.36
N PRO A 209 23.26 -3.18 -9.69
CA PRO A 209 23.31 -2.33 -8.51
C PRO A 209 24.07 -2.97 -7.37
N LEU A 210 24.70 -2.12 -6.54
CA LEU A 210 25.42 -2.56 -5.35
C LEU A 210 24.47 -3.20 -4.31
N ALA A 211 25.01 -4.15 -3.54
CA ALA A 211 24.31 -4.70 -2.39
C ALA A 211 24.02 -3.58 -1.38
N THR A 212 22.74 -3.21 -1.24
CA THR A 212 22.32 -2.06 -0.45
C THR A 212 20.93 -2.26 0.12
N TYR A 213 20.59 -1.46 1.14
CA TYR A 213 19.26 -1.44 1.75
C TYR A 213 18.76 -0.01 1.92
N GLY A 214 17.43 0.12 2.00
CA GLY A 214 16.73 1.40 2.06
C GLY A 214 16.79 2.24 0.78
N GLY A 215 17.21 1.64 -0.34
CA GLY A 215 16.96 2.18 -1.68
C GLY A 215 15.51 1.95 -2.12
N ALA A 216 15.15 2.48 -3.29
CA ALA A 216 13.80 2.41 -3.82
C ALA A 216 13.78 1.81 -5.24
N LEU A 217 12.71 1.10 -5.56
CA LEU A 217 12.52 0.39 -6.82
C LEU A 217 11.20 0.88 -7.45
N ILE A 218 11.17 1.07 -8.77
CA ILE A 218 9.96 1.43 -9.52
C ILE A 218 9.95 0.73 -10.88
N ALA A 219 8.77 0.36 -11.38
CA ALA A 219 8.61 -0.24 -12.69
C ALA A 219 8.09 0.77 -13.72
N ASP A 220 8.59 0.63 -14.94
CA ASP A 220 8.00 1.18 -16.15
C ASP A 220 7.54 0.00 -17.03
N GLU A 221 6.30 -0.41 -16.84
CA GLU A 221 5.71 -1.55 -17.56
C GLU A 221 5.45 -1.26 -19.04
N GLU A 222 5.43 0.02 -19.44
CA GLU A 222 5.25 0.44 -20.83
C GLU A 222 6.54 0.23 -21.63
N HIS A 223 7.68 0.53 -21.00
CA HIS A 223 9.01 0.40 -21.61
C HIS A 223 9.76 -0.88 -21.22
N ASP A 224 9.09 -1.81 -20.53
CA ASP A 224 9.66 -3.10 -20.13
C ASP A 224 10.95 -3.02 -19.29
N CYS A 225 11.01 -2.02 -18.41
CA CYS A 225 12.16 -1.83 -17.53
C CYS A 225 11.77 -1.50 -16.09
N ILE A 226 12.76 -1.59 -15.20
CA ILE A 226 12.70 -1.16 -13.81
C ILE A 226 13.82 -0.18 -13.51
N TYR A 227 13.64 0.63 -12.46
CA TYR A 227 14.66 1.53 -11.96
C TYR A 227 14.91 1.32 -10.48
N TYR A 228 16.19 1.29 -10.09
CA TYR A 228 16.62 1.23 -8.71
C TYR A 228 17.44 2.47 -8.36
N VAL A 229 17.15 3.09 -7.22
CA VAL A 229 17.80 4.35 -6.81
C VAL A 229 18.27 4.29 -5.36
N GLY A 230 19.53 4.68 -5.18
CA GLY A 230 20.16 4.98 -3.89
C GLY A 230 20.23 3.81 -2.90
N GLY A 231 20.14 4.12 -1.60
CA GLY A 231 20.31 3.14 -0.51
C GLY A 231 21.65 3.28 0.21
N THR A 232 21.96 2.32 1.08
CA THR A 232 23.22 2.27 1.85
C THR A 232 23.73 0.85 1.98
N ASN A 233 25.05 0.69 2.08
CA ASN A 233 25.70 -0.56 2.48
C ASN A 233 25.95 -0.63 4.01
N GLY A 234 25.53 0.38 4.78
CA GLY A 234 25.79 0.52 6.22
C GLY A 234 26.97 1.45 6.55
N HIS A 235 27.77 1.82 5.56
CA HIS A 235 28.90 2.75 5.70
C HIS A 235 28.70 4.01 4.86
N GLU A 236 28.31 3.83 3.60
CA GLU A 236 28.11 4.91 2.63
C GLU A 236 26.66 4.99 2.17
N TYR A 237 26.24 6.17 1.75
CA TYR A 237 24.92 6.43 1.19
C TYR A 237 25.06 6.73 -0.30
N TYR A 238 24.20 6.11 -1.10
CA TYR A 238 24.24 6.16 -2.55
C TYR A 238 23.05 6.93 -3.12
N SER A 239 23.26 7.53 -4.28
CA SER A 239 22.24 8.18 -5.13
C SER A 239 22.31 7.68 -6.57
N ASP A 240 23.09 6.62 -6.83
CA ASP A 240 23.21 6.00 -8.14
C ASP A 240 21.81 5.57 -8.66
N VAL A 241 21.60 5.76 -9.96
CA VAL A 241 20.36 5.37 -10.65
C VAL A 241 20.70 4.25 -11.62
N TYR A 242 20.03 3.12 -11.45
CA TYR A 242 20.18 1.95 -12.32
C TYR A 242 18.89 1.73 -13.10
N ARG A 243 19.04 1.36 -14.37
CA ARG A 243 17.95 0.86 -15.21
C ARG A 243 18.16 -0.64 -15.45
N GLY A 244 17.14 -1.43 -15.17
CA GLY A 244 17.11 -2.87 -15.43
C GLY A 244 16.16 -3.16 -16.59
N ASP A 245 16.69 -3.63 -17.71
CA ASP A 245 15.93 -4.04 -18.88
C ASP A 245 15.67 -5.55 -18.83
N PHE A 246 14.41 -5.97 -18.94
CA PHE A 246 14.08 -7.39 -19.06
C PHE A 246 14.44 -7.91 -20.46
N LEU A 247 15.12 -9.05 -20.54
CA LEU A 247 15.51 -9.64 -21.82
C LEU A 247 14.30 -10.34 -22.52
N PRO A 248 14.18 -10.29 -23.85
CA PRO A 248 13.02 -10.84 -24.57
C PRO A 248 12.79 -12.36 -24.42
N PHE A 249 11.51 -12.75 -24.44
CA PHE A 249 10.89 -14.09 -24.65
C PHE A 249 11.62 -15.36 -24.19
N GLY A 250 11.02 -16.06 -23.21
CA GLY A 250 11.45 -17.38 -22.71
C GLY A 250 12.36 -17.31 -21.48
N GLU A 251 13.09 -16.21 -21.34
CA GLU A 251 14.06 -15.97 -20.26
C GLU A 251 13.62 -14.81 -19.35
N THR A 252 12.35 -14.78 -18.94
CA THR A 252 11.81 -13.77 -17.99
C THR A 252 12.51 -13.78 -16.61
N SER A 253 13.52 -14.64 -16.44
CA SER A 253 14.39 -14.75 -15.29
C SER A 253 15.74 -14.02 -15.50
N LYS A 254 15.86 -13.14 -16.51
CA LYS A 254 17.09 -12.36 -16.77
C LYS A 254 16.83 -10.85 -16.88
N VAL A 255 17.74 -10.06 -16.34
CA VAL A 255 17.73 -8.59 -16.39
C VAL A 255 19.13 -8.08 -16.74
N TYR A 256 19.20 -7.14 -17.68
CA TYR A 256 20.43 -6.41 -17.99
C TYR A 256 20.39 -5.05 -17.31
N TRP A 257 21.37 -4.77 -16.45
CA TRP A 257 21.46 -3.53 -15.71
C TRP A 257 22.42 -2.54 -16.37
N THR A 258 21.98 -1.30 -16.45
CA THR A 258 22.77 -0.15 -16.90
C THR A 258 22.82 0.87 -15.77
N LEU A 259 24.04 1.31 -15.41
CA LEU A 259 24.24 2.45 -14.51
C LEU A 259 24.01 3.74 -15.31
N LEU A 260 22.94 4.47 -14.99
CA LEU A 260 22.58 5.72 -15.68
C LEU A 260 23.37 6.90 -15.15
N THR A 261 23.52 6.98 -13.82
CA THR A 261 24.32 8.01 -13.16
C THR A 261 24.87 7.50 -11.84
N SER A 262 26.04 7.99 -11.46
CA SER A 262 26.70 7.64 -10.21
C SER A 262 26.55 8.70 -9.12
N HIS A 263 26.63 8.30 -7.85
CA HIS A 263 26.50 9.18 -6.70
C HIS A 263 27.56 10.31 -6.65
N CYS A 264 28.69 10.15 -7.33
CA CYS A 264 29.73 11.16 -7.43
C CYS A 264 29.36 12.37 -8.33
N PHE A 265 28.19 12.38 -8.97
CA PHE A 265 27.67 13.52 -9.74
C PHE A 265 26.92 14.58 -8.91
N GLY A 266 27.18 14.66 -7.60
CA GLY A 266 26.81 15.82 -6.79
C GLY A 266 25.42 15.78 -6.13
N VAL A 267 24.64 14.72 -6.33
CA VAL A 267 23.44 14.46 -5.51
C VAL A 267 23.83 13.59 -4.32
N ALA A 268 23.61 14.09 -3.12
CA ALA A 268 23.92 13.34 -1.91
C ALA A 268 23.10 12.04 -1.82
N GLY A 269 23.78 10.95 -1.48
CA GLY A 269 23.15 9.65 -1.29
C GLY A 269 22.18 9.63 -0.12
N ARG A 270 21.17 8.76 -0.22
CA ARG A 270 20.06 8.75 0.74
C ARG A 270 19.46 7.38 0.99
N TYR A 271 19.06 7.19 2.24
CA TYR A 271 18.40 6.02 2.81
C TYR A 271 16.93 6.32 3.09
N ARG A 272 16.06 5.32 2.87
CA ARG A 272 14.61 5.36 3.16
C ARG A 272 13.90 6.58 2.60
N HIS A 273 14.32 6.94 1.39
CA HIS A 273 13.55 7.74 0.47
C HIS A 273 12.57 6.82 -0.27
N GLU A 274 11.59 7.42 -0.94
CA GLU A 274 10.67 6.71 -1.83
C GLU A 274 10.65 7.44 -3.19
N ILE A 275 10.35 6.70 -4.27
CA ILE A 275 10.40 7.24 -5.63
C ILE A 275 9.07 7.12 -6.36
N VAL A 276 8.81 8.02 -7.29
CA VAL A 276 7.67 7.99 -8.20
C VAL A 276 8.14 8.28 -9.62
N LEU A 277 7.79 7.41 -10.57
CA LEU A 277 7.97 7.67 -12.00
C LEU A 277 6.80 8.54 -12.51
N HIS A 278 7.10 9.71 -13.08
CA HIS A 278 6.10 10.62 -13.62
C HIS A 278 6.70 11.46 -14.76
N ASN A 279 6.06 11.50 -15.93
CA ASN A 279 6.48 12.26 -17.11
C ASN A 279 7.98 12.10 -17.45
N ASN A 280 8.43 10.85 -17.60
CA ASN A 280 9.82 10.47 -17.90
C ASN A 280 10.86 10.96 -16.87
N LYS A 281 10.43 11.23 -15.63
CA LYS A 281 11.29 11.62 -14.51
C LYS A 281 11.08 10.71 -13.33
N ILE A 282 12.17 10.31 -12.67
CA ILE A 282 12.12 9.60 -11.39
C ILE A 282 12.20 10.64 -10.28
N LEU A 283 11.07 10.92 -9.64
CA LEU A 283 10.95 11.85 -8.53
C LEU A 283 11.39 11.18 -7.22
N MET A 284 12.34 11.78 -6.50
CA MET A 284 12.89 11.26 -5.24
C MET A 284 12.40 12.07 -4.04
N PHE A 285 11.54 11.46 -3.22
CA PHE A 285 10.95 12.11 -2.06
C PHE A 285 11.78 11.83 -0.81
N GLY A 286 12.18 12.89 -0.11
CA GLY A 286 12.74 12.83 1.24
C GLY A 286 13.89 11.83 1.38
N GLY A 287 13.86 11.08 2.48
CA GLY A 287 14.95 10.21 2.93
C GLY A 287 15.98 10.99 3.74
N GLY A 288 17.05 10.31 4.13
CA GLY A 288 18.12 10.93 4.90
C GLY A 288 19.42 10.16 4.83
N ASN A 289 20.43 10.72 5.48
CA ASN A 289 21.69 10.06 5.77
C ASN A 289 21.98 10.22 7.29
N ALA A 290 23.21 9.98 7.71
CA ALA A 290 23.58 10.09 9.12
C ALA A 290 23.39 11.52 9.69
N ASP A 291 23.55 12.54 8.84
CA ASP A 291 23.64 13.94 9.28
C ASP A 291 22.35 14.74 9.03
N THR A 292 21.58 14.39 7.99
CA THR A 292 20.47 15.20 7.54
C THR A 292 19.31 14.40 6.95
N LEU A 293 18.16 15.08 6.88
CA LEU A 293 16.97 14.63 6.16
C LEU A 293 16.76 15.54 4.94
N TYR A 294 16.35 14.94 3.83
CA TYR A 294 16.06 15.65 2.60
C TYR A 294 14.61 16.13 2.55
N SER A 295 14.41 17.22 1.82
CA SER A 295 13.10 17.84 1.62
C SER A 295 12.18 16.92 0.80
N VAL A 296 10.88 16.98 1.09
CA VAL A 296 9.82 16.43 0.21
C VAL A 296 9.18 17.53 -0.65
N ASN A 297 9.65 18.78 -0.51
CA ASN A 297 9.06 19.96 -1.18
C ASN A 297 9.90 20.43 -2.38
N ASN A 298 11.22 20.35 -2.24
CA ASN A 298 12.19 20.53 -3.33
C ASN A 298 12.61 19.13 -3.74
N ILE A 299 11.85 18.54 -4.65
CA ILE A 299 11.97 17.14 -5.04
C ILE A 299 13.15 17.04 -6.00
N THR A 300 14.21 16.34 -5.59
CA THR A 300 15.25 15.91 -6.53
C THR A 300 14.61 14.94 -7.51
N TYR A 301 14.82 15.12 -8.80
CA TYR A 301 14.40 14.14 -9.80
C TYR A 301 15.57 13.76 -10.71
N PHE A 302 15.51 12.56 -11.26
CA PHE A 302 16.36 12.14 -12.35
C PHE A 302 15.56 12.21 -13.65
N ASP A 303 16.04 13.00 -14.62
CA ASP A 303 15.45 13.08 -15.94
C ASP A 303 15.99 11.94 -16.81
N LEU A 304 15.10 11.09 -17.30
CA LEU A 304 15.48 9.91 -18.08
C LEU A 304 15.84 10.27 -19.53
N GLU A 305 15.44 11.45 -20.02
CA GLU A 305 15.82 11.95 -21.35
C GLU A 305 17.18 12.63 -21.31
N GLU A 306 17.40 13.52 -20.35
CA GLU A 306 18.67 14.26 -20.21
C GLU A 306 19.76 13.46 -19.48
N ASN A 307 19.40 12.33 -18.85
CA ASN A 307 20.27 11.50 -18.03
C ASN A 307 20.99 12.30 -16.92
N ASN A 308 20.26 13.24 -16.30
CA ASN A 308 20.81 14.16 -15.31
C ASN A 308 19.82 14.45 -14.18
N PHE A 309 20.34 14.92 -13.05
CA PHE A 309 19.51 15.35 -11.93
C PHE A 309 19.03 16.78 -12.09
N GLY A 310 17.79 17.00 -11.65
CA GLY A 310 17.19 18.32 -11.49
C GLY A 310 16.48 18.47 -10.15
N VAL A 311 15.94 19.66 -9.92
CA VAL A 311 15.13 19.98 -8.73
C VAL A 311 13.78 20.53 -9.18
N LEU A 312 12.72 19.91 -8.68
CA LEU A 312 11.35 20.35 -8.87
C LEU A 312 10.82 20.98 -7.58
N ASN A 313 10.36 22.23 -7.67
CA ASN A 313 9.77 22.94 -6.54
C ASN A 313 8.26 22.73 -6.53
N THR A 314 7.74 22.18 -5.43
CA THR A 314 6.30 22.05 -5.19
C THR A 314 5.70 23.33 -4.64
N SER A 315 4.38 23.44 -4.75
CA SER A 315 3.57 24.50 -4.16
C SER A 315 2.97 24.07 -2.82
N PRO A 316 2.83 24.98 -1.85
CA PRO A 316 2.37 24.65 -0.51
C PRO A 316 0.87 24.39 -0.44
N ASP A 317 0.44 23.69 0.60
CA ASP A 317 -0.96 23.73 1.05
C ASP A 317 -1.31 25.17 1.47
N PRO A 318 -2.48 25.70 1.04
CA PRO A 318 -2.89 27.07 1.33
C PRO A 318 -2.89 27.42 2.82
N ILE A 319 -3.23 26.46 3.68
CA ILE A 319 -3.41 26.63 5.13
C ILE A 319 -2.17 26.11 5.87
N HIS A 320 -1.79 24.87 5.61
CA HIS A 320 -0.81 24.13 6.39
C HIS A 320 0.62 24.22 5.87
N LYS A 321 0.83 24.95 4.76
CA LYS A 321 2.13 25.10 4.10
C LYS A 321 2.66 23.76 3.60
N PHE A 322 3.91 23.42 3.89
CA PHE A 322 4.55 22.24 3.36
C PHE A 322 4.61 21.09 4.39
N PRO A 323 4.63 19.84 3.93
CA PRO A 323 5.06 18.74 4.79
C PRO A 323 6.50 18.98 5.28
N PRO A 324 6.81 18.63 6.54
CA PRO A 324 8.20 18.63 7.01
C PRO A 324 9.05 17.59 6.27
N LYS A 325 10.35 17.89 6.15
CA LYS A 325 11.37 16.92 5.73
C LYS A 325 11.29 15.66 6.57
N ARG A 326 11.47 14.50 5.93
CA ARG A 326 11.31 13.20 6.61
C ARG A 326 11.98 12.06 5.88
N ASP A 327 12.31 11.00 6.62
CA ASP A 327 12.67 9.69 6.11
C ASP A 327 11.76 8.60 6.68
N CYS A 328 11.95 7.36 6.24
CA CYS A 328 11.28 6.17 6.80
C CYS A 328 9.75 6.29 6.82
N PHE A 329 9.21 7.14 5.96
CA PHE A 329 7.79 7.29 5.71
C PHE A 329 7.31 6.23 4.73
N SER A 330 6.02 6.25 4.47
CA SER A 330 5.40 5.47 3.42
C SER A 330 4.87 6.43 2.35
N LEU A 331 5.06 6.07 1.08
CA LEU A 331 4.63 6.83 -0.09
C LEU A 331 3.83 5.92 -0.99
N ILE A 332 2.64 6.36 -1.42
CA ILE A 332 1.78 5.61 -2.31
C ILE A 332 1.23 6.51 -3.39
N ARG A 333 1.37 6.08 -4.65
CA ARG A 333 0.68 6.69 -5.78
C ARG A 333 -0.66 5.98 -6.02
N PHE A 334 -1.70 6.77 -6.23
CA PHE A 334 -2.98 6.31 -6.78
C PHE A 334 -3.45 7.36 -7.80
N ASP A 335 -3.55 6.95 -9.06
CA ASP A 335 -3.73 7.85 -10.20
C ASP A 335 -2.67 8.97 -10.21
N ASP A 336 -3.10 10.23 -10.24
CA ASP A 336 -2.23 11.42 -10.22
C ASP A 336 -1.98 11.97 -8.81
N LEU A 337 -2.35 11.21 -7.77
CA LEU A 337 -2.16 11.60 -6.38
C LEU A 337 -1.07 10.77 -5.71
N VAL A 338 -0.20 11.44 -4.96
CA VAL A 338 0.84 10.81 -4.13
C VAL A 338 0.57 11.08 -2.66
N PHE A 339 0.38 10.02 -1.89
CA PHE A 339 0.12 10.07 -0.45
C PHE A 339 1.40 9.82 0.33
N LEU A 340 1.77 10.79 1.17
CA LEU A 340 2.91 10.76 2.09
C LEU A 340 2.39 10.54 3.52
N MET A 341 2.87 9.50 4.19
CA MET A 341 2.32 9.07 5.49
C MET A 341 3.41 8.76 6.51
N GLY A 342 3.29 9.35 7.70
CA GLY A 342 4.20 9.08 8.83
C GLY A 342 5.66 9.45 8.54
N GLY A 343 6.59 8.67 9.10
CA GLY A 343 8.04 8.87 9.00
C GLY A 343 8.66 9.59 10.20
N ARG A 344 9.96 9.88 10.10
CA ARG A 344 10.73 10.59 11.13
C ARG A 344 11.05 12.00 10.64
N ALA A 345 10.84 13.00 11.48
CA ALA A 345 11.06 14.41 11.16
C ALA A 345 12.46 14.92 11.56
N THR A 346 13.24 14.09 12.28
CA THR A 346 14.59 14.43 12.76
C THR A 346 15.56 13.27 12.50
N PRO A 347 16.83 13.55 12.12
CA PRO A 347 17.83 12.50 11.89
C PRO A 347 18.06 11.57 13.09
N ASP A 348 17.95 12.11 14.31
CA ASP A 348 18.05 11.35 15.57
C ASP A 348 16.93 10.32 15.78
N GLY A 349 15.93 10.32 14.89
CA GLY A 349 14.79 9.41 14.88
C GLY A 349 13.80 9.60 16.03
N ARG A 350 13.95 10.64 16.86
CA ARG A 350 13.10 10.85 18.05
C ARG A 350 11.71 11.39 17.70
N THR A 351 11.59 12.15 16.61
CA THR A 351 10.33 12.79 16.23
C THR A 351 9.60 11.97 15.17
N LEU A 352 8.66 11.14 15.59
CA LEU A 352 7.79 10.38 14.66
C LEU A 352 6.53 11.16 14.28
N LEU A 353 6.06 10.93 13.07
CA LEU A 353 4.89 11.59 12.49
C LEU A 353 3.72 10.62 12.31
N ASP A 354 2.50 11.17 12.36
CA ASP A 354 1.23 10.49 12.13
C ASP A 354 0.39 11.18 11.04
N ASP A 355 0.92 12.26 10.45
CA ASP A 355 0.21 13.04 9.45
C ASP A 355 0.16 12.34 8.10
N ILE A 356 -0.84 12.73 7.31
CA ILE A 356 -1.04 12.28 5.94
C ILE A 356 -1.07 13.54 5.06
N TRP A 357 -0.25 13.54 4.02
CA TRP A 357 -0.20 14.57 3.00
C TRP A 357 -0.49 13.96 1.63
N CYS A 358 -1.05 14.76 0.74
CA CYS A 358 -1.31 14.41 -0.64
C CYS A 358 -0.64 15.42 -1.56
N LEU A 359 0.10 14.97 -2.56
CA LEU A 359 0.62 15.80 -3.64
C LEU A 359 -0.16 15.47 -4.90
N ASP A 360 -0.73 16.49 -5.54
CA ASP A 360 -1.29 16.37 -6.88
C ASP A 360 -0.14 16.47 -7.89
N LEU A 361 0.12 15.40 -8.66
CA LEU A 361 1.21 15.37 -9.65
C LEU A 361 0.94 16.25 -10.88
N SER A 362 -0.31 16.64 -11.13
CA SER A 362 -0.64 17.52 -12.24
C SER A 362 -0.33 19.00 -11.93
N THR A 363 -0.48 19.41 -10.67
CA THR A 363 -0.25 20.80 -10.24
C THR A 363 0.99 20.97 -9.35
N PHE A 364 1.52 19.88 -8.82
CA PHE A 364 2.54 19.84 -7.78
C PHE A 364 2.18 20.66 -6.53
N ILE A 365 0.89 20.72 -6.19
CA ILE A 365 0.40 21.36 -4.96
C ILE A 365 0.21 20.31 -3.86
N TRP A 366 0.78 20.59 -2.68
CA TRP A 366 0.54 19.79 -1.47
C TRP A 366 -0.81 20.11 -0.83
N HIS A 367 -1.44 19.08 -0.28
CA HIS A 367 -2.64 19.16 0.53
C HIS A 367 -2.47 18.36 1.81
N LYS A 368 -2.66 18.99 2.96
CA LYS A 368 -2.65 18.25 4.24
C LYS A 368 -3.99 17.57 4.45
N ASN A 369 -3.97 16.27 4.71
CA ASN A 369 -5.19 15.56 5.05
C ASN A 369 -5.61 15.89 6.49
N SER A 370 -6.91 16.04 6.73
CA SER A 370 -7.45 16.20 8.08
C SER A 370 -7.33 14.92 8.93
N MET A 371 -7.27 13.76 8.27
CA MET A 371 -7.04 12.47 8.91
C MET A 371 -5.57 12.28 9.25
N LYS A 372 -5.34 11.41 10.23
CA LYS A 372 -4.02 10.98 10.68
C LYS A 372 -4.00 9.47 10.83
N LEU A 373 -2.81 8.91 10.78
CA LEU A 373 -2.57 7.56 11.26
C LEU A 373 -2.95 7.48 12.75
N SER A 374 -3.35 6.29 13.19
CA SER A 374 -3.79 6.05 14.57
C SER A 374 -2.66 6.22 15.60
N PHE A 375 -1.42 6.25 15.14
CA PHE A 375 -0.21 6.38 15.94
C PHE A 375 0.92 6.93 15.08
N ARG A 376 1.88 7.59 15.72
CA ARG A 376 3.10 8.08 15.06
C ARG A 376 4.00 6.89 14.73
N THR A 377 4.48 6.83 13.50
CA THR A 377 5.21 5.66 13.03
C THR A 377 6.25 5.94 11.96
N ALA A 378 7.28 5.10 11.92
CA ALA A 378 8.29 5.04 10.87
C ALA A 378 8.55 3.57 10.51
N PHE A 379 9.09 3.32 9.30
CA PHE A 379 9.38 1.98 8.78
C PHE A 379 8.14 1.08 8.62
N GLN A 380 6.96 1.68 8.54
CA GLN A 380 5.72 1.03 8.12
C GLN A 380 5.77 0.67 6.63
N ALA A 381 4.95 -0.30 6.23
CA ALA A 381 4.70 -0.60 4.82
C ALA A 381 3.28 -0.19 4.42
N SER A 382 3.10 0.11 3.14
CA SER A 382 1.81 0.50 2.60
C SER A 382 1.56 -0.09 1.21
N ALA A 383 0.28 -0.28 0.89
CA ALA A 383 -0.19 -0.59 -0.46
C ALA A 383 -1.58 0.01 -0.70
N VAL A 384 -1.94 0.17 -1.96
CA VAL A 384 -3.27 0.61 -2.38
C VAL A 384 -3.95 -0.50 -3.19
N ASP A 385 -5.26 -0.67 -2.98
CA ASP A 385 -6.08 -1.57 -3.81
C ASP A 385 -6.63 -0.85 -5.05
N ASP A 386 -7.15 -1.62 -6.01
CA ASP A 386 -7.74 -1.08 -7.24
C ASP A 386 -8.95 -0.16 -7.00
N ASN A 387 -9.49 -0.11 -5.78
CA ASN A 387 -10.61 0.77 -5.40
C ASN A 387 -10.12 2.02 -4.65
N GLY A 388 -8.81 2.30 -4.66
CA GLY A 388 -8.24 3.48 -4.00
C GLY A 388 -8.25 3.41 -2.48
N ARG A 389 -8.35 2.23 -1.86
CA ARG A 389 -8.13 2.10 -0.42
C ARG A 389 -6.65 1.87 -0.15
N VAL A 390 -6.07 2.77 0.63
CA VAL A 390 -4.69 2.69 1.10
C VAL A 390 -4.66 1.95 2.43
N TYR A 391 -3.79 0.94 2.52
CA TYR A 391 -3.52 0.15 3.70
C TYR A 391 -2.11 0.47 4.19
N VAL A 392 -1.96 0.60 5.51
CA VAL A 392 -0.68 0.83 6.20
C VAL A 392 -0.54 -0.21 7.29
N PHE A 393 0.56 -0.96 7.28
CA PHE A 393 0.82 -2.05 8.22
C PHE A 393 2.14 -1.83 8.97
N GLY A 394 2.12 -2.17 10.26
CA GLY A 394 3.29 -2.26 11.11
C GLY A 394 4.04 -0.94 11.31
N GLY A 395 5.35 -1.04 11.54
CA GLY A 395 6.25 0.07 11.77
C GLY A 395 6.71 0.17 13.23
N HIS A 396 7.73 1.00 13.46
CA HIS A 396 8.16 1.41 14.79
C HIS A 396 7.22 2.50 15.30
N ARG A 397 6.79 2.39 16.56
CA ARG A 397 5.88 3.32 17.22
C ARG A 397 6.62 4.25 18.15
N GLY A 398 6.27 5.52 18.05
CA GLY A 398 6.74 6.55 18.96
C GLY A 398 5.82 6.64 20.17
N SER A 399 6.35 7.11 21.29
CA SER A 399 5.54 7.45 22.46
C SER A 399 4.47 8.49 22.07
N SER A 400 3.23 8.27 22.53
CA SER A 400 2.17 9.27 22.40
C SER A 400 2.18 10.16 23.65
N SER A 401 1.98 11.46 23.49
CA SER A 401 1.90 12.43 24.60
C SER A 401 0.76 12.11 25.61
N SER A 402 -0.13 11.19 25.28
CA SER A 402 -1.29 10.79 26.09
C SER A 402 -1.22 9.37 26.66
N GLN A 403 -0.21 8.56 26.32
CA GLN A 403 -0.03 7.18 26.82
C GLN A 403 1.46 6.82 26.88
N PRO A 404 2.04 6.56 28.08
CA PRO A 404 3.48 6.32 28.23
C PRO A 404 4.02 4.95 27.77
N ILE A 405 3.21 4.01 27.26
CA ILE A 405 3.53 2.58 27.47
C ILE A 405 3.84 1.73 26.22
N HIS A 406 3.79 2.24 24.98
CA HIS A 406 4.13 1.41 23.80
C HIS A 406 5.14 2.04 22.85
N ILE A 407 6.39 2.13 23.30
CA ILE A 407 7.56 2.26 22.43
C ILE A 407 7.90 0.84 21.94
N GLY A 408 7.96 0.63 20.63
CA GLY A 408 8.18 -0.70 20.07
C GLY A 408 7.59 -0.86 18.68
N ARG A 409 7.61 -2.06 18.13
CA ARG A 409 6.98 -2.34 16.84
C ARG A 409 5.48 -2.59 16.97
N THR A 410 4.77 -2.57 15.85
CA THR A 410 3.37 -2.96 15.82
C THR A 410 3.08 -3.93 14.69
N ASN A 411 2.01 -4.71 14.85
CA ASN A 411 1.38 -5.53 13.82
C ASN A 411 -0.02 -5.02 13.46
N MET A 412 -0.32 -3.75 13.77
CA MET A 412 -1.61 -3.16 13.43
C MET A 412 -1.65 -2.81 11.94
N ILE A 413 -2.76 -3.16 11.29
CA ILE A 413 -3.13 -2.64 9.97
C ILE A 413 -4.17 -1.53 10.14
N GLN A 414 -4.01 -0.44 9.39
CA GLN A 414 -4.94 0.66 9.31
C GLN A 414 -5.19 0.99 7.83
N SER A 415 -6.32 1.61 7.51
CA SER A 415 -6.63 1.97 6.13
C SER A 415 -7.45 3.25 6.05
N PHE A 416 -7.26 3.98 4.95
CA PHE A 416 -8.10 5.10 4.56
C PHE A 416 -8.39 5.04 3.06
N ILE A 417 -9.29 5.90 2.60
CA ILE A 417 -9.76 5.91 1.22
C ILE A 417 -9.12 7.12 0.51
N ALA A 418 -8.34 6.86 -0.54
CA ALA A 418 -7.74 7.87 -1.42
C ALA A 418 -8.74 8.39 -2.46
N SER A 419 -9.60 7.51 -2.98
CA SER A 419 -10.65 7.84 -3.94
C SER A 419 -11.97 7.12 -3.59
N PRO A 420 -13.13 7.68 -3.95
CA PRO A 420 -14.42 7.11 -3.59
C PRO A 420 -14.54 5.65 -4.06
N PRO A 421 -14.89 4.71 -3.17
CA PRO A 421 -14.98 3.31 -3.57
C PRO A 421 -16.15 3.10 -4.52
N SER A 422 -15.99 2.17 -5.47
CA SER A 422 -17.09 1.74 -6.34
C SER A 422 -18.27 1.21 -5.52
N LEU A 423 -19.50 1.37 -6.03
CA LEU A 423 -20.71 0.81 -5.41
C LEU A 423 -20.57 -0.70 -5.16
N LYS A 424 -19.92 -1.41 -6.10
CA LYS A 424 -19.58 -2.83 -5.98
C LYS A 424 -18.74 -3.11 -4.73
N SER A 425 -17.67 -2.35 -4.49
CA SER A 425 -16.79 -2.50 -3.33
C SER A 425 -17.54 -2.25 -2.01
N ILE A 426 -18.39 -1.21 -1.99
CA ILE A 426 -19.25 -0.89 -0.84
C ILE A 426 -20.18 -2.07 -0.53
N CYS A 427 -20.89 -2.59 -1.54
CA CYS A 427 -21.82 -3.71 -1.38
C CYS A 427 -21.12 -4.99 -0.89
N GLN A 428 -19.98 -5.35 -1.47
CA GLN A 428 -19.23 -6.55 -1.09
C GLN A 428 -18.81 -6.51 0.38
N ARG A 429 -18.30 -5.37 0.86
CA ARG A 429 -17.91 -5.19 2.28
C ARG A 429 -19.10 -5.22 3.21
N PHE A 430 -20.16 -4.47 2.89
CA PHE A 430 -21.38 -4.42 3.69
C PHE A 430 -21.93 -5.84 3.92
N ILE A 431 -21.98 -6.62 2.86
CA ILE A 431 -22.45 -8.00 2.92
C ILE A 431 -21.49 -8.85 3.76
N ALA A 432 -20.18 -8.84 3.49
CA ALA A 432 -19.22 -9.61 4.29
C ALA A 432 -19.26 -9.31 5.80
N GLN A 433 -19.41 -8.03 6.18
CA GLN A 433 -19.55 -7.62 7.57
C GLN A 433 -20.83 -8.16 8.21
N ARG A 434 -21.95 -8.17 7.48
CA ARG A 434 -23.23 -8.68 8.00
C ARG A 434 -23.24 -10.20 8.16
N TYR A 435 -22.43 -10.92 7.37
CA TYR A 435 -22.32 -12.38 7.35
C TYR A 435 -21.32 -12.97 8.35
N LYS A 436 -20.46 -12.17 9.00
CA LYS A 436 -19.57 -12.62 10.10
C LYS A 436 -20.30 -13.24 11.30
N LYS A 437 -21.62 -13.13 11.41
CA LYS A 437 -22.45 -13.77 12.45
C LYS A 437 -22.90 -15.19 12.05
N GLY A 438 -21.97 -16.08 11.72
CA GLY A 438 -22.22 -17.53 11.77
C GLY A 438 -22.03 -18.35 10.49
N ILE A 439 -21.50 -17.80 9.40
CA ILE A 439 -21.18 -18.57 8.17
C ILE A 439 -19.80 -18.14 7.65
N SER A 440 -18.90 -19.10 7.46
CA SER A 440 -17.59 -18.87 6.82
C SER A 440 -17.79 -18.76 5.30
N LEU A 441 -17.58 -17.58 4.71
CA LEU A 441 -17.57 -17.42 3.25
C LEU A 441 -16.35 -18.18 2.70
N SER A 442 -16.56 -19.01 1.69
CA SER A 442 -15.45 -19.72 1.07
C SER A 442 -14.60 -18.73 0.26
N ASP A 443 -13.32 -19.05 0.04
CA ASP A 443 -12.49 -18.24 -0.86
C ASP A 443 -13.13 -18.14 -2.27
N LYS A 444 -14.07 -19.03 -2.65
CA LYS A 444 -14.79 -18.99 -3.95
C LYS A 444 -15.73 -17.80 -4.11
N ALA A 445 -16.35 -17.31 -3.03
CA ALA A 445 -17.21 -16.11 -3.07
C ALA A 445 -16.44 -14.83 -3.42
N VAL A 446 -15.11 -14.85 -3.31
CA VAL A 446 -14.23 -13.70 -3.53
C VAL A 446 -13.93 -13.48 -5.03
N TYR A 447 -14.13 -14.50 -5.88
CA TYR A 447 -13.67 -14.47 -7.28
C TYR A 447 -14.69 -13.94 -8.30
N SER A 448 -15.99 -13.84 -7.97
CA SER A 448 -16.94 -13.10 -8.80
C SER A 448 -18.17 -12.62 -8.02
N PRO A 449 -18.79 -11.49 -8.41
CA PRO A 449 -20.06 -11.04 -7.84
C PRO A 449 -21.15 -12.12 -7.91
N GLU A 450 -21.15 -12.93 -8.98
CA GLU A 450 -22.11 -14.02 -9.16
C GLU A 450 -21.87 -15.16 -8.17
N MET A 451 -20.60 -15.53 -7.91
CA MET A 451 -20.25 -16.55 -6.94
C MET A 451 -20.52 -16.08 -5.51
N PHE A 452 -20.22 -14.80 -5.22
CA PHE A 452 -20.59 -14.15 -3.98
C PHE A 452 -22.10 -14.24 -3.74
N VAL A 453 -22.88 -13.76 -4.71
CA VAL A 453 -24.35 -13.78 -4.68
C VAL A 453 -24.89 -15.21 -4.61
N LYS A 454 -24.31 -16.18 -5.33
CA LYS A 454 -24.68 -17.61 -5.28
C LYS A 454 -24.38 -18.28 -3.95
N GLU A 455 -23.28 -17.96 -3.26
CA GLU A 455 -23.03 -18.47 -1.91
C GLU A 455 -23.95 -17.83 -0.87
N ILE A 456 -24.38 -16.59 -1.12
CA ILE A 456 -25.23 -15.81 -0.21
C ILE A 456 -26.72 -16.13 -0.36
N LEU A 457 -27.20 -16.37 -1.59
CA LEU A 457 -28.61 -16.59 -1.91
C LEU A 457 -29.26 -17.73 -1.09
N PRO A 458 -28.63 -18.91 -0.93
CA PRO A 458 -29.19 -20.01 -0.15
C PRO A 458 -29.42 -19.65 1.32
N HIS A 459 -28.62 -18.73 1.86
CA HIS A 459 -28.73 -18.25 3.24
C HIS A 459 -29.64 -17.02 3.39
N TYR A 460 -30.13 -16.45 2.28
CA TYR A 460 -30.99 -15.26 2.28
C TYR A 460 -32.32 -15.48 3.02
N ASN A 461 -32.87 -16.71 2.97
CA ASN A 461 -34.08 -17.05 3.72
C ASN A 461 -33.85 -17.14 5.25
N ALA A 462 -32.62 -17.47 5.69
CA ALA A 462 -32.25 -17.43 7.11
C ALA A 462 -32.12 -15.99 7.64
N ILE A 463 -31.90 -15.01 6.75
CA ILE A 463 -31.74 -13.59 7.08
C ILE A 463 -33.08 -12.89 7.33
N LYS A 464 -34.19 -13.39 6.78
CA LYS A 464 -35.53 -12.85 7.07
C LYS A 464 -36.05 -13.19 8.47
N VAL A 465 -35.42 -14.12 9.18
CA VAL A 465 -35.94 -14.68 10.45
C VAL A 465 -35.21 -14.15 11.69
N LYS A 466 -34.33 -13.14 11.57
CA LYS A 466 -33.66 -12.50 12.73
C LYS A 466 -33.76 -10.98 12.74
#